data_AF-A0A2H5ZGJ1-F1
#
_entry.id   AF-A0A2H5ZGJ1-F1
#
_cell.length_a   1.000
_cell.length_b   1.000
_cell.length_c   1.000
_cell.angle_alpha   90.00
_cell.angle_beta   90.00
_cell.angle_gamma   90.00
#
_symmetry.space_group_name_H-M   'P 1'
#
loop_
_entity.id
_entity.type
_entity.pdbx_description
1 polymer ?
#
loop_
_entity_poly.entity_id
_entity_poly.type
_entity_poly.pdbx_seq_one_letter_code
_entity_poly.pdbx_strand_id
1 'polypeptide(L)'
;MARQDRRWEIRRRRNRRKKLAKLRARYSAARTAAEREKILAKVQRVAPTVTRDQFLASIEAQSGQARPAPRKPHSRPGTSASA
;
A
#
# COMPACT_ATOMS: atom_id res chain seq x y z
N MET A 1 -28.12 -3.64 12.94
CA MET A 1 -26.95 -3.31 12.09
C MET A 1 -26.57 -4.53 11.28
N ALA A 2 -26.96 -4.57 10.00
CA ALA A 2 -26.65 -5.70 9.13
C ALA A 2 -25.13 -5.89 9.06
N ARG A 3 -24.64 -7.09 9.36
CA ARG A 3 -23.22 -7.43 9.26
C ARG A 3 -22.79 -7.10 7.84
N GLN A 4 -22.03 -6.02 7.66
CA GLN A 4 -21.51 -5.65 6.34
C GLN A 4 -20.79 -6.87 5.79
N ASP A 5 -21.30 -7.41 4.68
CA ASP A 5 -20.81 -8.66 4.13
C ASP A 5 -19.29 -8.59 3.98
N ARG A 6 -18.58 -9.51 4.62
CA ARG A 6 -17.11 -9.63 4.55
C ARG A 6 -16.62 -9.54 3.10
N ARG A 7 -17.41 -10.08 2.16
CA ARG A 7 -17.18 -10.00 0.71
C ARG A 7 -17.15 -8.57 0.18
N TRP A 8 -18.06 -7.71 0.64
CA TRP A 8 -18.15 -6.31 0.23
C TRP A 8 -16.96 -5.50 0.74
N GLU A 9 -16.56 -5.74 2.00
CA GLU A 9 -15.37 -5.10 2.56
C GLU A 9 -14.10 -5.52 1.81
N ILE A 10 -13.94 -6.81 1.53
CA ILE A 10 -12.83 -7.32 0.71
C ILE A 10 -12.82 -6.66 -0.66
N ARG A 11 -13.99 -6.54 -1.32
CA ARG A 11 -14.12 -5.88 -2.63
C ARG A 11 -13.72 -4.41 -2.55
N ARG A 12 -14.19 -3.66 -1.54
CA ARG A 12 -13.82 -2.26 -1.32
C ARG A 12 -12.31 -2.10 -1.11
N ARG A 13 -11.70 -2.96 -0.28
CA ARG A 13 -10.25 -3.00 -0.04
C ARG A 13 -9.48 -3.26 -1.34
N ARG A 14 -9.90 -4.25 -2.14
CA ARG A 14 -9.31 -4.57 -3.46
C ARG A 14 -9.42 -3.39 -4.43
N ASN A 15 -10.59 -2.77 -4.53
CA ASN A 15 -10.81 -1.62 -5.42
C ASN A 15 -9.93 -0.42 -5.03
N ARG A 16 -9.77 -0.16 -3.73
CA ARG A 16 -8.86 0.87 -3.22
C ARG A 16 -7.41 0.57 -3.61
N ARG A 17 -6.93 -0.66 -3.44
CA ARG A 17 -5.58 -1.08 -3.87
C ARG A 17 -5.36 -0.89 -5.37
N LYS A 18 -6.35 -1.27 -6.20
CA LYS A 18 -6.31 -1.05 -7.67
C LYS A 18 -6.24 0.44 -8.01
N LYS A 19 -7.05 1.29 -7.37
CA LYS A 19 -7.01 2.75 -7.56
C LYS A 19 -5.64 3.33 -7.20
N LEU A 20 -5.07 2.93 -6.07
CA LEU A 20 -3.74 3.37 -5.66
C LEU A 20 -2.65 2.94 -6.65
N ALA A 21 -2.69 1.70 -7.14
CA ALA A 21 -1.76 1.25 -8.18
C ALA A 21 -1.85 2.11 -9.45
N LYS A 22 -3.07 2.43 -9.91
CA LYS A 22 -3.27 3.32 -11.07
C LYS A 22 -2.72 4.73 -10.83
N LEU A 23 -2.90 5.27 -9.62
CA LEU A 23 -2.36 6.59 -9.26
C LEU A 23 -0.82 6.57 -9.19
N ARG A 24 -0.21 5.49 -8.72
CA ARG A 24 1.26 5.32 -8.73
C ARG A 24 1.82 5.30 -10.14
N ALA A 25 1.23 4.50 -11.04
CA ALA A 25 1.66 4.47 -12.44
C ALA A 25 1.55 5.85 -13.11
N ARG A 26 0.47 6.58 -12.82
CA ARG A 26 0.30 7.97 -13.30
C ARG A 26 1.33 8.92 -12.71
N TYR A 27 1.70 8.75 -11.44
CA TYR A 27 2.71 9.59 -10.79
C TYR A 27 4.09 9.39 -11.43
N SER A 28 4.46 8.14 -11.71
CA SER A 28 5.72 7.81 -12.40
C SER A 28 5.76 8.37 -13.82
N ALA A 29 4.63 8.41 -14.52
CA ALA A 29 4.52 8.97 -15.87
C ALA A 29 4.40 10.50 -15.90
N ALA A 30 4.06 11.14 -14.77
CA ALA A 30 3.82 12.58 -14.71
C ALA A 30 5.14 13.36 -14.85
N ARG A 31 5.18 14.25 -15.84
CA ARG A 31 6.35 15.08 -16.16
C ARG A 31 6.33 16.43 -15.45
N THR A 32 5.15 16.91 -15.06
CA THR A 32 4.99 18.24 -14.45
C THR A 32 4.70 18.15 -12.95
N ALA A 33 5.13 19.17 -12.21
CA ALA A 33 4.85 19.28 -10.77
C ALA A 33 3.34 19.39 -10.48
N ALA A 34 2.62 20.15 -11.30
CA ALA A 34 1.17 20.32 -11.17
C ALA A 34 0.39 19.00 -11.33
N GLU A 35 0.81 18.11 -12.24
CA GLU A 35 0.20 16.78 -12.38
C GLU A 35 0.45 15.91 -11.15
N ARG A 36 1.68 15.94 -10.62
CA ARG A 36 2.07 15.19 -9.42
C ARG A 36 1.24 15.62 -8.21
N GLU A 37 1.03 16.92 -8.03
CA GLU A 37 0.18 17.45 -6.95
C GLU A 37 -1.29 17.02 -7.09
N LYS A 38 -1.85 17.08 -8.30
CA LYS A 38 -3.23 16.60 -8.57
C LYS A 38 -3.38 15.11 -8.21
N ILE A 39 -2.36 14.30 -8.49
CA ILE A 39 -2.35 12.88 -8.16
C ILE A 39 -2.29 12.69 -6.64
N LEU A 40 -1.43 13.43 -5.93
CA LEU A 40 -1.33 13.36 -4.48
C LEU A 40 -2.62 13.79 -3.77
N ALA A 41 -3.26 14.87 -4.24
CA ALA A 41 -4.57 15.29 -3.75
C ALA A 41 -5.63 14.19 -3.98
N LYS A 42 -5.56 13.46 -5.10
CA LYS A 42 -6.45 12.33 -5.35
C LYS A 42 -6.17 11.14 -4.43
N VAL A 43 -4.90 10.88 -4.10
CA VAL A 43 -4.51 9.82 -3.15
C VAL A 43 -5.11 10.09 -1.77
N GLN A 44 -4.96 11.31 -1.25
CA GLN A 44 -5.51 11.69 0.06
C GLN A 44 -7.04 11.51 0.12
N ARG A 45 -7.75 11.86 -0.96
CA ARG A 45 -9.22 11.66 -1.04
C ARG A 45 -9.63 10.19 -1.09
N VAL A 46 -8.82 9.32 -1.70
CA VAL A 46 -9.14 7.88 -1.86
C VAL A 46 -8.74 7.07 -0.62
N ALA A 47 -7.65 7.46 0.02
CA ALA A 47 -7.09 6.77 1.17
C ALA A 47 -6.54 7.80 2.17
N PRO A 48 -7.40 8.39 3.02
CA PRO A 48 -6.97 9.39 4.00
C PRO A 48 -5.98 8.84 5.03
N THR A 49 -5.97 7.51 5.21
CA THR A 49 -5.03 6.80 6.09
C THR A 49 -3.64 6.59 5.48
N VAL A 50 -3.45 6.85 4.18
CA VAL A 50 -2.15 6.69 3.51
C VAL A 50 -1.50 8.06 3.44
N THR A 51 -0.35 8.20 4.11
CA THR A 51 0.45 9.43 4.07
C THR A 51 1.16 9.58 2.72
N ARG A 52 1.51 10.83 2.39
CA ARG A 52 2.27 11.16 1.18
C ARG A 52 3.57 10.33 1.12
N ASP A 53 4.28 10.23 2.24
CA ASP A 53 5.57 9.55 2.30
C ASP A 53 5.43 8.04 2.06
N GLN A 54 4.40 7.40 2.63
CA GLN A 54 4.12 5.99 2.34
C GLN A 54 3.79 5.75 0.86
N PHE A 55 3.12 6.72 0.22
CA PHE A 55 2.83 6.65 -1.20
C PHE A 55 4.10 6.75 -2.06
N LEU A 56 5.00 7.68 -1.72
CA LEU A 56 6.28 7.87 -2.43
C LEU A 56 7.23 6.67 -2.21
N ALA A 57 7.39 6.21 -0.97
CA ALA A 57 8.19 5.02 -0.65
C ALA A 57 7.70 3.77 -1.41
N SER A 58 6.38 3.66 -1.63
CA SER A 58 5.82 2.57 -2.44
C SER A 58 6.18 2.68 -3.93
N ILE A 59 6.42 3.88 -4.45
CA ILE A 59 6.82 4.11 -5.85
C ILE A 59 8.30 3.82 -6.00
N GLU A 60 9.13 4.29 -5.07
CA GLU A 60 10.58 4.02 -5.04
C GLU A 60 10.88 2.51 -4.96
N ALA A 61 10.12 1.80 -4.11
CA ALA A 61 10.18 0.34 -4.03
C ALA A 61 9.76 -0.38 -5.33
N GLN A 62 8.92 0.25 -6.17
CA GLN A 62 8.52 -0.29 -7.48
C GLN A 62 9.51 0.05 -8.60
N SER A 63 10.25 1.16 -8.48
CA SER A 63 11.30 1.54 -9.44
C SER A 63 12.62 0.77 -9.26
N GLY A 64 12.67 -0.21 -8.36
CA GLY A 64 13.78 -1.16 -8.26
C GLY A 64 14.92 -0.73 -7.34
N GLN A 65 14.75 0.27 -6.46
CA GLN A 65 15.73 0.56 -5.42
C GLN A 65 15.23 0.14 -4.04
N ALA A 66 16.03 -0.72 -3.42
CA ALA A 66 16.05 -1.18 -2.03
C ALA A 66 14.77 -1.87 -1.48
N ARG A 67 14.86 -3.19 -1.35
CA ARG A 67 14.14 -3.96 -0.33
C ARG A 67 14.44 -3.34 1.04
N PRO A 68 13.48 -2.83 1.83
CA PRO A 68 13.69 -2.77 3.26
C PRO A 68 13.80 -4.22 3.74
N ALA A 69 14.91 -4.53 4.40
CA ALA A 69 15.27 -5.88 4.84
C ALA A 69 14.08 -6.61 5.49
N PRO A 70 13.91 -7.93 5.26
CA PRO A 70 12.86 -8.69 5.92
C PRO A 70 13.03 -8.54 7.44
N ARG A 71 11.96 -8.13 8.12
CA ARG A 71 11.89 -8.14 9.59
C ARG A 71 12.27 -9.55 10.04
N LYS A 72 13.28 -9.66 10.92
CA LYS A 72 13.82 -10.91 11.46
C LYS A 72 12.67 -11.91 11.72
N PRO A 73 12.76 -13.15 11.22
CA PRO A 73 11.78 -14.17 11.57
C PRO A 73 11.74 -14.26 13.09
N HIS A 74 10.56 -14.10 13.69
CA HIS A 74 10.38 -14.40 15.10
C HIS A 74 10.61 -15.91 15.19
N SER A 75 11.74 -16.30 15.78
CA SER A 75 12.06 -17.67 16.12
C SER A 75 10.90 -18.21 16.95
N ARG A 76 10.09 -19.09 16.36
CA ARG A 76 9.14 -19.89 17.13
C ARG A 76 9.99 -20.70 18.12
N PRO A 77 9.85 -20.55 19.45
CA PRO A 77 10.56 -21.40 20.38
C PRO A 77 10.09 -22.84 20.12
N GLY A 78 11.04 -23.71 19.77
CA GLY A 78 10.78 -25.12 19.55
C GLY A 78 10.26 -25.74 20.84
N THR A 79 9.06 -26.30 20.78
CA THR A 79 8.58 -27.24 21.79
C THR A 79 9.44 -28.50 21.70
N SER A 80 10.47 -28.58 22.54
CA SER A 80 11.15 -29.83 22.83
C SER A 80 10.17 -30.74 23.57
N ALA A 81 9.59 -31.69 22.85
CA ALA A 81 8.94 -32.85 23.45
C ALA A 81 10.05 -33.71 24.06
N SER A 82 10.15 -33.69 25.39
CA SER A 82 10.96 -34.65 26.14
C SER A 82 10.12 -35.90 26.37
N ALA A 83 10.73 -37.05 26.04
CA ALA A 83 10.25 -38.40 26.27
C ALA A 83 10.29 -38.78 27.76
#